data_AF-A0A7W1L774-F1
#
_entry.id   AF-A0A7W1L774-F1
#
_cell.length_a   1.000
_cell.length_b   1.000
_cell.length_c   1.000
_cell.angle_alpha   90.00
_cell.angle_beta   90.00
_cell.angle_gamma   90.00
#
_symmetry.space_group_name_H-M   'P 1'
#
loop_
_entity.id
_entity.type
_entity.pdbx_description
1 polymer ?
#
loop_
_entity_poly.entity_id
_entity_poly.type
_entity_poly.pdbx_seq_one_letter_code
_entity_poly.pdbx_strand_id
1 'polypeptide(L)'
;MERLSELTAEIGKQTRGLGFSRYVKALAAAHGKSYEARTRAAQWKHSTPRAYQALEDGIDDTIVTMALRDPGTTVDADWAAPLVNYKILVSEFVDMLRARTILGRLAEARKVPLGVKYLTQSGAATVAWVGENIPVPVGELSLSTETPGFAKASGILVVTQELLDSSTPDAEGLFSTELRAAMVQFFDEQFINPAVAAVANVSPASITNGASSIASSGTTVAAIIADFGALFAALSDINLIAPTLIMAPKTAIALALKRDSAGGPPFP
;
A
#
# COMPACT_ATOMS: atom_id res chain seq x y z
N MET A 1 20.63 -26.29 1.98
CA MET A 1 19.56 -26.84 1.12
C MET A 1 18.28 -26.11 1.50
N GLU A 2 18.11 -24.87 1.03
CA GLU A 2 16.82 -24.17 1.11
C GLU A 2 15.75 -25.02 0.43
N ARG A 3 14.58 -25.11 1.04
CA ARG A 3 13.55 -26.03 0.56
C ARG A 3 13.04 -25.50 -0.78
N LEU A 4 12.88 -26.39 -1.75
CA LEU A 4 12.40 -26.05 -3.10
C LEU A 4 11.05 -25.29 -3.07
N SER A 5 10.26 -25.46 -2.01
CA SER A 5 9.05 -24.70 -1.72
C SER A 5 9.29 -23.21 -1.43
N GLU A 6 10.37 -22.87 -0.72
CA GLU A 6 10.76 -21.48 -0.40
C GLU A 6 11.26 -20.78 -1.65
N LEU A 7 12.09 -21.46 -2.45
CA LEU A 7 12.55 -20.96 -3.75
C LEU A 7 11.38 -20.73 -4.71
N THR A 8 10.40 -21.65 -4.74
CA THR A 8 9.20 -21.50 -5.59
C THR A 8 8.32 -20.34 -5.12
N ALA A 9 8.19 -20.14 -3.81
CA ALA A 9 7.45 -19.02 -3.25
C ALA A 9 8.15 -17.68 -3.52
N GLU A 10 9.48 -17.65 -3.47
CA GLU A 10 10.30 -16.47 -3.75
C GLU A 10 10.31 -16.11 -5.25
N ILE A 11 10.49 -17.10 -6.12
CA ILE A 11 10.32 -16.96 -7.58
C ILE A 11 8.89 -16.48 -7.88
N GLY A 12 7.89 -17.02 -7.18
CA GLY A 12 6.50 -16.58 -7.26
C GLY A 12 6.30 -15.11 -6.85
N LYS A 13 7.02 -14.60 -5.86
CA LYS A 13 6.97 -13.17 -5.47
C LYS A 13 7.70 -12.27 -6.47
N GLN A 14 8.83 -12.71 -7.01
CA GLN A 14 9.59 -11.96 -8.01
C GLN A 14 8.84 -11.88 -9.35
N THR A 15 8.18 -12.97 -9.77
CA THR A 15 7.42 -13.03 -11.03
C THR A 15 6.13 -12.19 -11.00
N ARG A 16 5.48 -12.03 -9.84
CA ARG A 16 4.26 -11.19 -9.67
C ARG A 16 4.48 -9.73 -10.09
N GLY A 17 5.62 -9.15 -9.71
CA GLY A 17 5.94 -7.75 -10.08
C GLY A 17 6.48 -7.59 -11.51
N LEU A 18 7.07 -8.65 -12.05
CA LEU A 18 7.67 -8.67 -13.39
C LEU A 18 6.61 -8.88 -14.49
N GLY A 19 5.54 -9.60 -14.19
CA GLY A 19 4.43 -9.82 -15.14
C GLY A 19 3.74 -8.53 -15.55
N PHE A 20 3.44 -7.65 -14.58
CA PHE A 20 2.82 -6.35 -14.87
C PHE A 20 3.78 -5.41 -15.63
N SER A 21 5.06 -5.35 -15.29
CA SER A 21 6.01 -4.47 -15.98
C SER A 21 6.26 -4.88 -17.42
N ARG A 22 6.32 -6.20 -17.70
CA ARG A 22 6.43 -6.72 -19.06
C ARG A 22 5.20 -6.46 -19.90
N TYR A 23 4.01 -6.56 -19.30
CA TYR A 23 2.76 -6.17 -19.95
C TYR A 23 2.79 -4.69 -20.38
N VAL A 24 3.16 -3.79 -19.46
CA VAL A 24 3.25 -2.34 -19.74
C VAL A 24 4.34 -2.05 -20.78
N LYS A 25 5.51 -2.70 -20.67
CA LYS A 25 6.61 -2.55 -21.63
C LYS A 25 6.16 -2.94 -23.04
N ALA A 26 5.50 -4.08 -23.20
CA ALA A 26 4.99 -4.53 -24.50
C ALA A 26 4.05 -3.51 -25.14
N LEU A 27 3.14 -2.95 -24.33
CA LEU A 27 2.14 -2.00 -24.78
C LEU A 27 2.76 -0.65 -25.14
N ALA A 28 3.70 -0.17 -24.34
CA ALA A 28 4.43 1.06 -24.63
C ALA A 28 5.32 0.94 -25.88
N ALA A 29 5.94 -0.22 -26.10
CA ALA A 29 6.71 -0.53 -27.31
C ALA A 29 5.88 -0.57 -28.59
N ALA A 30 4.63 -1.02 -28.45
CA ALA A 30 3.67 -1.12 -29.53
C ALA A 30 2.85 0.17 -29.74
N HIS A 31 3.19 1.26 -29.04
CA HIS A 31 2.43 2.51 -29.06
C HIS A 31 0.92 2.31 -28.78
N GLY A 32 0.58 1.34 -27.93
CA GLY A 32 -0.81 1.01 -27.59
C GLY A 32 -1.53 0.06 -28.55
N LYS A 33 -0.86 -0.47 -29.59
CA LYS A 33 -1.45 -1.47 -30.48
C LYS A 33 -1.35 -2.87 -29.88
N SER A 34 -2.48 -3.43 -29.44
CA SER A 34 -2.55 -4.74 -28.76
C SER A 34 -1.94 -5.88 -29.58
N TYR A 35 -2.09 -5.86 -30.91
CA TYR A 35 -1.54 -6.88 -31.81
C TYR A 35 0.00 -6.88 -31.85
N GLU A 36 0.61 -5.71 -32.02
CA GLU A 36 2.07 -5.55 -32.03
C GLU A 36 2.68 -5.76 -30.62
N ALA A 37 1.92 -5.45 -29.56
CA ALA A 37 2.32 -5.73 -28.19
C ALA A 37 2.44 -7.24 -27.94
N ARG A 38 1.52 -8.05 -28.49
CA ARG A 38 1.55 -9.52 -28.36
C ARG A 38 2.76 -10.13 -29.03
N THR A 39 3.13 -9.69 -30.24
CA THR A 39 4.28 -10.24 -30.95
C THR A 39 5.57 -9.98 -30.19
N ARG A 40 5.71 -8.79 -29.60
CA ARG A 40 6.84 -8.47 -28.71
C ARG A 40 6.79 -9.24 -27.40
N ALA A 41 5.61 -9.46 -26.83
CA ALA A 41 5.46 -10.25 -25.60
C ALA A 41 5.70 -11.75 -25.80
N ALA A 42 5.73 -12.24 -27.04
CA ALA A 42 5.98 -13.65 -27.35
C ALA A 42 7.33 -14.15 -26.80
N GLN A 43 8.32 -13.26 -26.64
CA GLN A 43 9.62 -13.60 -26.06
C GLN A 43 9.52 -13.99 -24.57
N TRP A 44 8.48 -13.55 -23.86
CA TRP A 44 8.31 -13.82 -22.43
C TRP A 44 7.32 -14.96 -22.13
N LYS A 45 6.86 -15.71 -23.15
CA LYS A 45 5.92 -16.83 -23.00
C LYS A 45 6.33 -17.85 -21.94
N HIS A 46 7.63 -18.15 -21.86
CA HIS A 46 8.15 -19.16 -20.94
C HIS A 46 8.46 -18.63 -19.53
N SER A 47 8.66 -17.32 -19.37
CA SER A 47 9.08 -16.73 -18.09
C SER A 47 7.97 -16.00 -17.35
N THR A 48 7.04 -15.37 -18.08
CA THR A 48 5.84 -14.72 -17.52
C THR A 48 4.63 -14.99 -18.42
N PRO A 49 4.05 -16.21 -18.37
CA PRO A 49 2.94 -16.60 -19.24
C PRO A 49 1.70 -15.72 -19.04
N ARG A 50 1.44 -15.27 -17.80
CA ARG A 50 0.30 -14.40 -17.47
C ARG A 50 0.34 -13.04 -18.16
N ALA A 51 1.54 -12.47 -18.38
CA ALA A 51 1.70 -11.19 -19.08
C ALA A 51 1.37 -11.32 -20.57
N TYR A 52 1.76 -12.43 -21.17
CA TYR A 52 1.43 -12.75 -22.56
C TYR A 52 -0.07 -13.04 -22.72
N GLN A 53 -0.65 -13.83 -21.82
CA GLN A 53 -2.09 -14.15 -21.82
C GLN A 53 -2.96 -12.89 -21.60
N ALA A 54 -2.54 -11.97 -20.73
CA ALA A 54 -3.25 -10.70 -20.55
C ALA A 54 -3.30 -9.82 -21.82
N LEU A 55 -2.29 -9.91 -22.69
CA LEU A 55 -2.29 -9.23 -23.99
C LEU A 55 -3.13 -10.00 -25.02
N GLU A 56 -3.21 -11.33 -24.91
CA GLU A 56 -4.09 -12.17 -25.71
C GLU A 56 -5.57 -11.91 -25.39
N ASP A 57 -5.93 -11.87 -24.10
CA ASP A 57 -7.28 -11.54 -23.65
C ASP A 57 -7.69 -10.11 -24.03
N GLY A 58 -6.73 -9.17 -24.08
CA GLY A 58 -6.97 -7.77 -24.45
C GLY A 58 -7.08 -7.50 -25.97
N ILE A 59 -6.85 -8.50 -26.83
CA ILE A 59 -7.04 -8.37 -28.29
C ILE A 59 -8.52 -8.51 -28.68
N ASP A 60 -9.36 -9.13 -27.84
CA ASP A 60 -10.79 -9.30 -28.11
C ASP A 60 -11.64 -8.05 -27.83
N ASP A 61 -11.09 -7.04 -27.14
CA ASP A 61 -11.85 -5.87 -26.67
C ASP A 61 -11.84 -4.67 -27.63
N THR A 62 -11.36 -4.79 -28.87
CA THR A 62 -11.42 -3.62 -29.80
C THR A 62 -11.67 -3.91 -31.27
N ILE A 63 -11.55 -5.14 -31.79
CA ILE A 63 -11.68 -5.38 -33.25
C ILE A 63 -12.66 -6.50 -33.65
N VAL A 64 -13.04 -7.44 -32.78
CA VAL A 64 -13.82 -8.64 -33.23
C VAL A 64 -15.26 -8.73 -32.70
N THR A 65 -15.67 -7.95 -31.71
CA THR A 65 -17.01 -8.11 -31.07
C THR A 65 -18.19 -7.42 -31.77
N MET A 66 -18.02 -6.84 -32.97
CA MET A 66 -19.17 -6.37 -33.79
C MET A 66 -19.79 -7.47 -34.66
N ALA A 67 -19.18 -8.65 -34.75
CA ALA A 67 -19.73 -9.76 -35.53
C ALA A 67 -19.62 -11.08 -34.76
N LEU A 68 -20.77 -11.68 -34.47
CA LEU A 68 -20.98 -13.01 -33.87
C LEU A 68 -20.88 -13.08 -32.34
N ARG A 69 -22.05 -12.90 -31.70
CA ARG A 69 -22.34 -13.30 -30.32
C ARG A 69 -22.55 -14.82 -30.27
N ASP A 70 -21.64 -15.54 -29.63
CA ASP A 70 -21.84 -16.90 -29.11
C ASP A 70 -21.68 -16.88 -27.57
N PRO A 71 -22.46 -17.65 -26.80
CA PRO A 71 -22.43 -17.63 -25.34
C PRO A 71 -21.22 -18.39 -24.81
N GLY A 72 -20.34 -17.71 -24.07
CA GLY A 72 -19.11 -18.29 -23.51
C GLY A 72 -17.85 -17.45 -23.65
N THR A 73 -17.97 -16.14 -23.92
CA THR A 73 -16.83 -15.23 -24.01
C THR A 73 -16.57 -14.51 -22.69
N THR A 74 -15.34 -14.03 -22.51
CA THR A 74 -14.79 -13.37 -21.29
C THR A 74 -15.47 -12.04 -20.92
N VAL A 75 -16.56 -11.71 -21.57
CA VAL A 75 -17.32 -10.47 -21.45
C VAL A 75 -18.55 -10.61 -20.54
N ASP A 76 -18.88 -11.83 -20.09
CA ASP A 76 -19.94 -12.05 -19.10
C ASP A 76 -19.55 -11.51 -17.72
N ALA A 77 -20.28 -10.48 -17.29
CA ALA A 77 -20.05 -9.71 -16.06
C ALA A 77 -20.07 -10.55 -14.78
N ASP A 78 -20.76 -11.71 -14.79
CA ASP A 78 -21.00 -12.52 -13.59
C ASP A 78 -20.07 -13.75 -13.45
N TRP A 79 -19.37 -14.18 -14.51
CA TRP A 79 -18.62 -15.45 -14.48
C TRP A 79 -17.16 -15.37 -14.94
N ALA A 80 -16.80 -14.49 -15.89
CA ALA A 80 -15.46 -14.45 -16.47
C ALA A 80 -14.70 -13.11 -16.25
N ALA A 81 -15.42 -12.04 -15.93
CA ALA A 81 -14.86 -10.71 -15.64
C ALA A 81 -13.78 -10.66 -14.51
N PRO A 82 -13.73 -11.57 -13.51
CA PRO A 82 -12.66 -11.62 -12.50
C PRO A 82 -11.37 -12.31 -12.98
N LEU A 83 -11.43 -13.10 -14.06
CA LEU A 83 -10.30 -13.90 -14.57
C LEU A 83 -9.50 -13.21 -15.67
N VAL A 84 -9.91 -12.00 -16.08
CA VAL A 84 -9.14 -11.19 -17.03
C VAL A 84 -7.74 -11.01 -16.45
N ASN A 85 -6.73 -11.65 -17.07
CA ASN A 85 -5.37 -11.75 -16.53
C ASN A 85 -4.77 -10.36 -16.24
N TYR A 86 -5.22 -9.33 -16.96
CA TYR A 86 -4.91 -7.93 -16.68
C TYR A 86 -5.28 -7.48 -15.24
N LYS A 87 -6.52 -7.75 -14.78
CA LYS A 87 -6.96 -7.37 -13.42
C LYS A 87 -6.14 -8.09 -12.36
N ILE A 88 -5.75 -9.34 -12.63
CA ILE A 88 -4.88 -10.12 -11.75
C ILE A 88 -3.50 -9.46 -11.66
N LEU A 89 -2.87 -9.12 -12.79
CA LEU A 89 -1.56 -8.45 -12.80
C LEU A 89 -1.59 -7.09 -12.10
N VAL A 90 -2.64 -6.30 -12.29
CA VAL A 90 -2.84 -5.03 -11.59
C VAL A 90 -2.99 -5.26 -10.09
N SER A 91 -3.79 -6.24 -9.67
CA SER A 91 -3.97 -6.57 -8.25
C SER A 91 -2.67 -7.03 -7.58
N GLU A 92 -1.87 -7.85 -8.28
CA GLU A 92 -0.56 -8.29 -7.79
C GLU A 92 0.40 -7.11 -7.62
N PHE A 93 0.43 -6.17 -8.55
CA PHE A 93 1.23 -4.95 -8.44
C PHE A 93 0.77 -4.06 -7.27
N VAL A 94 -0.54 -3.89 -7.10
CA VAL A 94 -1.12 -3.11 -5.99
C VAL A 94 -0.82 -3.75 -4.64
N ASP A 95 -0.89 -5.08 -4.51
CA ASP A 95 -0.57 -5.76 -3.26
C ASP A 95 0.91 -5.66 -2.92
N MET A 96 1.79 -5.70 -3.93
CA MET A 96 3.22 -5.44 -3.74
C MET A 96 3.52 -4.00 -3.30
N LEU A 97 2.75 -3.02 -3.80
CA LEU A 97 2.84 -1.63 -3.34
C LEU A 97 2.39 -1.50 -1.88
N ARG A 98 1.22 -2.04 -1.54
CA ARG A 98 0.64 -1.97 -0.19
C ARG A 98 1.58 -2.52 0.87
N ALA A 99 2.21 -3.67 0.61
CA ALA A 99 3.14 -4.29 1.55
C ALA A 99 4.36 -3.41 1.92
N ARG A 100 4.70 -2.42 1.09
CA ARG A 100 5.83 -1.51 1.33
C ARG A 100 5.42 -0.19 1.99
N THR A 101 4.24 0.33 1.67
CA THR A 101 3.72 1.57 2.28
C THR A 101 3.57 1.45 3.79
N ILE A 102 3.69 2.57 4.50
CA ILE A 102 3.41 2.68 5.94
C ILE A 102 1.98 2.20 6.23
N LEU A 103 1.00 2.68 5.45
CA LEU A 103 -0.41 2.34 5.64
C LEU A 103 -0.67 0.84 5.54
N GLY A 104 -0.03 0.14 4.59
CA GLY A 104 -0.20 -1.31 4.45
C GLY A 104 0.55 -2.14 5.48
N ARG A 105 1.51 -1.55 6.20
CA ARG A 105 2.21 -2.19 7.33
C ARG A 105 1.51 -1.98 8.68
N LEU A 106 0.57 -1.05 8.77
CA LEU A 106 -0.29 -0.88 9.94
C LEU A 106 -1.28 -2.04 10.03
N ALA A 107 -0.92 -3.08 10.79
CA ALA A 107 -1.71 -4.30 10.92
C ALA A 107 -3.09 -4.08 11.55
N GLU A 108 -3.22 -3.07 12.41
CA GLU A 108 -4.45 -2.80 13.17
C GLU A 108 -5.37 -1.75 12.52
N ALA A 109 -5.00 -1.23 11.34
CA ALA A 109 -5.85 -0.27 10.63
C ALA A 109 -7.10 -0.96 10.05
N ARG A 110 -8.28 -0.47 10.43
CA ARG A 110 -9.55 -0.92 9.84
C ARG A 110 -9.65 -0.43 8.38
N LYS A 111 -9.86 -1.37 7.45
CA LYS A 111 -10.12 -1.04 6.05
C LYS A 111 -11.56 -0.57 5.88
N VAL A 112 -11.75 0.58 5.27
CA VAL A 112 -13.06 1.17 5.01
C VAL A 112 -13.18 1.50 3.51
N PRO A 113 -14.33 1.21 2.86
CA PRO A 113 -14.59 1.65 1.48
C PRO A 113 -14.60 3.18 1.36
N LEU A 114 -14.10 3.70 0.24
CA LEU A 114 -14.16 5.13 -0.06
C LEU A 114 -15.60 5.59 -0.35
N GLY A 115 -15.95 6.81 0.04
CA GLY A 115 -17.26 7.41 -0.22
C GLY A 115 -18.42 6.86 0.61
N VAL A 116 -18.15 5.92 1.51
CA VAL A 116 -19.17 5.37 2.42
C VAL A 116 -18.98 5.97 3.81
N LYS A 117 -20.08 6.42 4.41
CA LYS A 117 -20.11 6.86 5.80
C LYS A 117 -19.79 5.67 6.70
N TYR A 118 -18.81 5.82 7.58
CA TYR A 118 -18.53 4.83 8.61
C TYR A 118 -18.68 5.45 9.99
N LEU A 119 -19.07 4.59 10.94
CA LEU A 119 -19.18 4.96 12.33
C LEU A 119 -17.82 4.77 13.01
N THR A 120 -17.39 5.81 13.70
CA THR A 120 -16.29 5.80 14.66
C THR A 120 -16.88 5.97 16.06
N GLN A 121 -16.26 5.30 17.04
CA GLN A 121 -16.73 5.29 18.41
C GLN A 121 -16.03 6.42 19.17
N SER A 122 -16.83 7.36 19.69
CA SER A 122 -16.30 8.51 20.46
C SER A 122 -16.41 8.29 21.97
N GLY A 123 -17.07 7.22 22.42
CA GLY A 123 -17.31 6.92 23.84
C GLY A 123 -17.56 5.44 24.06
N ALA A 124 -17.09 4.91 25.18
CA ALA A 124 -17.20 3.49 25.51
C ALA A 124 -18.44 3.20 26.37
N ALA A 125 -19.12 2.08 26.09
CA ALA A 125 -20.11 1.55 27.01
C ALA A 125 -19.42 1.12 28.31
N THR A 126 -19.99 1.49 29.46
CA THR A 126 -19.47 1.08 30.76
C THR A 126 -19.92 -0.33 31.11
N VAL A 127 -18.99 -1.13 31.63
CA VAL A 127 -19.25 -2.42 32.26
C VAL A 127 -18.66 -2.34 33.66
N ALA A 128 -19.44 -2.66 34.68
CA ALA A 128 -19.01 -2.56 36.07
C ALA A 128 -19.49 -3.78 36.88
N TRP A 129 -18.72 -4.15 37.91
CA TRP A 129 -19.18 -5.06 38.96
C TRP A 129 -20.28 -4.37 39.76
N VAL A 130 -21.39 -5.07 40.00
CA VAL A 130 -22.54 -4.52 40.73
C VAL A 130 -22.70 -5.28 42.04
N GLY A 131 -22.79 -4.53 43.14
CA GLY A 131 -23.08 -5.10 44.46
C GLY A 131 -24.54 -5.52 44.59
N GLU A 132 -24.82 -6.44 45.51
CA GLU A 132 -26.19 -6.90 45.75
C GLU A 132 -27.09 -5.74 46.21
N ASN A 133 -28.28 -5.63 45.60
CA ASN A 133 -29.26 -4.56 45.80
C ASN A 133 -28.81 -3.13 45.38
N ILE A 134 -27.84 -3.00 44.48
CA ILE A 134 -27.44 -1.71 43.89
C ILE A 134 -27.89 -1.65 42.41
N PRO A 135 -28.44 -0.52 41.93
CA PRO A 135 -28.76 -0.34 40.52
C PRO A 135 -27.54 -0.49 39.61
N VAL A 136 -27.72 -1.18 38.48
CA VAL A 136 -26.69 -1.35 37.46
C VAL A 136 -26.41 0.00 36.78
N PRO A 137 -25.14 0.46 36.70
CA PRO A 137 -24.82 1.69 35.96
C PRO A 137 -25.03 1.46 34.46
N VAL A 138 -25.65 2.43 33.78
CA VAL A 138 -25.87 2.42 32.32
C VAL A 138 -24.87 3.36 31.67
N GLY A 139 -24.09 2.86 30.72
CA GLY A 139 -23.22 3.66 29.87
C GLY A 139 -23.89 4.04 28.56
N GLU A 140 -23.60 5.26 28.07
CA GLU A 140 -24.01 5.70 26.75
C GLU A 140 -22.90 5.44 25.73
N LEU A 141 -23.22 4.71 24.66
CA LEU A 141 -22.34 4.52 23.52
C LEU A 141 -22.48 5.72 22.57
N SER A 142 -21.45 6.57 22.47
CA SER A 142 -21.42 7.66 21.50
C SER A 142 -20.71 7.24 20.21
N LEU A 143 -21.36 7.52 19.08
CA LEU A 143 -20.87 7.23 17.74
C LEU A 143 -20.83 8.52 16.93
N SER A 144 -19.73 8.75 16.21
CA SER A 144 -19.62 9.82 15.20
C SER A 144 -19.45 9.22 13.81
N THR A 145 -19.80 10.00 12.78
CA THR A 145 -19.71 9.55 11.38
C THR A 145 -18.63 10.30 10.65
N GLU A 146 -17.74 9.56 9.99
CA GLU A 146 -16.72 10.11 9.10
C GLU A 146 -16.92 9.55 7.69
N THR A 147 -16.53 10.30 6.66
CA THR A 147 -16.60 9.86 5.26
C THR A 147 -15.27 10.08 4.57
N PRO A 148 -14.58 9.02 4.11
CA PRO A 148 -13.35 9.18 3.36
C PRO A 148 -13.68 9.66 1.94
N GLY A 149 -13.05 10.76 1.52
CA GLY A 149 -13.22 11.33 0.18
C GLY A 149 -12.51 10.52 -0.91
N PHE A 150 -12.88 10.77 -2.17
CA PHE A 150 -12.21 10.19 -3.32
C PHE A 150 -11.02 11.06 -3.72
N ALA A 151 -9.82 10.50 -3.70
CA ALA A 151 -8.60 11.13 -4.21
C ALA A 151 -7.85 10.16 -5.13
N LYS A 152 -7.18 10.70 -6.15
CA LYS A 152 -6.42 9.91 -7.13
C LYS A 152 -4.96 10.35 -7.11
N ALA A 153 -4.06 9.39 -6.87
CA ALA A 153 -2.63 9.55 -7.12
C ALA A 153 -2.32 9.07 -8.55
N SER A 154 -1.51 9.82 -9.30
CA SER A 154 -1.10 9.47 -10.65
C SER A 154 0.34 9.90 -10.88
N GLY A 155 1.12 9.06 -11.55
CA GLY A 155 2.51 9.33 -11.90
C GLY A 155 2.78 8.87 -13.33
N ILE A 156 3.58 9.65 -14.05
CA ILE A 156 4.00 9.35 -15.43
C ILE A 156 5.51 9.15 -15.41
N LEU A 157 5.97 8.02 -15.92
CA LEU A 157 7.39 7.74 -16.10
C LEU A 157 7.75 7.95 -17.57
N VAL A 158 8.68 8.85 -17.83
CA VAL A 158 9.21 9.09 -19.18
C VAL A 158 10.43 8.20 -19.40
N VAL A 159 10.42 7.45 -20.49
CA VAL A 159 11.48 6.48 -20.85
C VAL A 159 11.87 6.68 -22.32
N THR A 160 13.13 6.46 -22.65
CA THR A 160 13.59 6.52 -24.05
C THR A 160 13.20 5.26 -24.81
N GLN A 161 13.02 5.37 -26.13
CA GLN A 161 12.69 4.21 -26.99
C GLN A 161 13.80 3.16 -26.96
N GLU A 162 15.06 3.58 -26.95
CA GLU A 162 16.22 2.67 -26.88
C GLU A 162 16.23 1.83 -25.60
N LEU A 163 15.88 2.43 -24.46
CA LEU A 163 15.80 1.71 -23.18
C LEU A 163 14.61 0.74 -23.15
N LEU A 164 13.55 1.06 -23.90
CA LEU A 164 12.35 0.24 -24.01
C LEU A 164 12.53 -0.95 -24.95
N ASP A 165 13.28 -0.79 -26.03
CA ASP A 165 13.65 -1.87 -26.95
C ASP A 165 14.82 -2.73 -26.42
N SER A 166 15.55 -2.26 -25.42
CA SER A 166 16.56 -3.07 -24.74
C SER A 166 15.94 -4.27 -24.02
N SER A 167 16.31 -5.49 -24.42
CA SER A 167 15.84 -6.76 -23.85
C SER A 167 16.65 -7.24 -22.64
N THR A 168 17.41 -6.37 -21.98
CA THR A 168 18.14 -6.77 -20.77
C THR A 168 17.16 -6.95 -19.59
N PRO A 169 17.22 -8.06 -18.85
CA PRO A 169 16.38 -8.28 -17.67
C PRO A 169 16.48 -7.16 -16.63
N ASP A 170 17.66 -6.54 -16.50
CA ASP A 170 17.90 -5.45 -15.56
C ASP A 170 17.14 -4.17 -15.91
N ALA A 171 17.00 -3.84 -17.20
CA ALA A 171 16.25 -2.66 -17.64
C ALA A 171 14.74 -2.81 -17.33
N GLU A 172 14.20 -4.02 -17.47
CA GLU A 172 12.79 -4.32 -17.14
C GLU A 172 12.50 -4.24 -15.64
N GLY A 173 13.43 -4.76 -14.83
CA GLY A 173 13.35 -4.70 -13.37
C GLY A 173 13.45 -3.27 -12.84
N LEU A 174 14.23 -2.41 -13.52
CA LEU A 174 14.40 -1.01 -13.16
C LEU A 174 13.08 -0.24 -13.22
N PHE A 175 12.30 -0.37 -14.31
CA PHE A 175 11.03 0.36 -14.45
C PHE A 175 10.00 -0.01 -13.39
N SER A 176 9.83 -1.30 -13.14
CA SER A 176 8.91 -1.79 -12.11
C SER A 176 9.33 -1.31 -10.73
N THR A 177 10.64 -1.33 -10.47
CA THR A 177 11.19 -0.93 -9.17
C THR A 177 11.09 0.56 -8.95
N GLU A 178 11.42 1.38 -9.94
CA GLU A 178 11.40 2.84 -9.86
C GLU A 178 9.97 3.36 -9.73
N LEU A 179 9.05 2.91 -10.58
CA LEU A 179 7.63 3.29 -10.49
C LEU A 179 7.05 2.93 -9.13
N ARG A 180 7.38 1.73 -8.64
CA ARG A 180 6.94 1.27 -7.31
C ARG A 180 7.56 2.10 -6.19
N ALA A 181 8.85 2.41 -6.26
CA ALA A 181 9.55 3.20 -5.26
C ALA A 181 8.98 4.62 -5.18
N ALA A 182 8.80 5.28 -6.32
CA ALA A 182 8.22 6.62 -6.42
C ALA A 182 6.78 6.66 -5.85
N MET A 183 5.94 5.66 -6.18
CA MET A 183 4.58 5.58 -5.64
C MET A 183 4.58 5.36 -4.13
N VAL A 184 5.41 4.45 -3.60
CA VAL A 184 5.50 4.20 -2.15
C VAL A 184 5.97 5.46 -1.41
N GLN A 185 7.00 6.12 -1.92
CA GLN A 185 7.51 7.36 -1.34
C GLN A 185 6.44 8.44 -1.31
N PHE A 186 5.71 8.64 -2.42
CA PHE A 186 4.63 9.61 -2.48
C PHE A 186 3.54 9.31 -1.46
N PHE A 187 3.04 8.07 -1.39
CA PHE A 187 1.99 7.72 -0.42
C PHE A 187 2.44 7.90 1.03
N ASP A 188 3.67 7.49 1.36
CA ASP A 188 4.21 7.60 2.71
C ASP A 188 4.43 9.07 3.11
N GLU A 189 4.91 9.90 2.18
CA GLU A 189 5.09 11.34 2.40
C GLU A 189 3.74 12.05 2.61
N GLN A 190 2.76 11.78 1.75
CA GLN A 190 1.41 12.35 1.88
C GLN A 190 0.71 11.91 3.17
N PHE A 191 1.03 10.71 3.68
CA PHE A 191 0.43 10.21 4.91
C PHE A 191 0.98 10.88 6.18
N ILE A 192 2.29 11.15 6.23
CA ILE A 192 2.98 11.58 7.48
C ILE A 192 3.40 13.04 7.52
N ASN A 193 3.45 13.76 6.39
CA ASN A 193 3.94 15.14 6.36
C ASN A 193 2.89 16.11 6.94
N PRO A 194 3.17 16.79 8.07
CA PRO A 194 2.20 17.65 8.74
C PRO A 194 1.82 18.90 7.93
N ALA A 195 2.63 19.29 6.93
CA ALA A 195 2.34 20.42 6.06
C ALA A 195 1.26 20.10 4.99
N VAL A 196 0.91 18.83 4.78
CA VAL A 196 -0.09 18.41 3.80
C VAL A 196 -1.49 18.65 4.37
N ALA A 197 -2.09 19.77 3.98
CA ALA A 197 -3.47 20.11 4.29
C ALA A 197 -4.44 19.48 3.27
N ALA A 198 -5.68 19.25 3.71
CA ALA A 198 -6.73 18.78 2.82
C ALA A 198 -7.06 19.86 1.77
N VAL A 199 -7.09 19.45 0.51
CA VAL A 199 -7.59 20.26 -0.60
C VAL A 199 -8.87 19.60 -1.11
N ALA A 200 -9.98 20.34 -1.02
CA ALA A 200 -11.30 19.83 -1.37
C ALA A 200 -11.30 19.22 -2.79
N ASN A 201 -11.75 17.97 -2.90
CA ASN A 201 -11.83 17.20 -4.14
C ASN A 201 -10.48 16.91 -4.85
N VAL A 202 -9.34 17.14 -4.19
CA VAL A 202 -8.00 16.94 -4.77
C VAL A 202 -7.15 16.01 -3.93
N SER A 203 -6.93 16.34 -2.66
CA SER A 203 -6.03 15.58 -1.78
C SER A 203 -6.55 15.54 -0.34
N PRO A 204 -6.39 14.39 0.35
CA PRO A 204 -6.64 14.31 1.78
C PRO A 204 -5.56 15.06 2.58
N ALA A 205 -5.87 15.41 3.82
CA ALA A 205 -4.85 15.84 4.77
C ALA A 205 -4.02 14.64 5.25
N SER A 206 -2.78 14.90 5.68
CA SER A 206 -1.99 13.91 6.39
C SER A 206 -2.55 13.64 7.79
N ILE A 207 -2.21 12.49 8.39
CA ILE A 207 -2.67 12.15 9.74
C ILE A 207 -2.07 13.04 10.83
N THR A 208 -0.93 13.68 10.52
CA THR A 208 -0.20 14.58 11.42
C THR A 208 -0.52 16.05 11.18
N ASN A 209 -1.38 16.38 10.21
CA ASN A 209 -1.79 17.75 9.95
C ASN A 209 -2.54 18.32 11.16
N GLY A 210 -2.05 19.43 11.70
CA GLY A 210 -2.62 20.06 12.90
C GLY A 210 -2.25 19.38 14.23
N ALA A 211 -1.42 18.33 14.22
CA ALA A 211 -0.94 17.70 15.44
C ALA A 211 0.12 18.59 16.15
N SER A 212 0.10 18.60 17.48
CA SER A 212 1.10 19.30 18.29
C SER A 212 2.48 18.67 18.12
N SER A 213 3.45 19.45 17.63
CA SER A 213 4.85 19.01 17.52
C SER A 213 5.58 19.20 18.84
N ILE A 214 6.24 18.15 19.31
CA ILE A 214 7.13 18.20 20.47
C ILE A 214 8.56 18.31 19.93
N ALA A 215 9.23 19.43 20.20
CA ALA A 215 10.62 19.62 19.81
C ALA A 215 11.52 18.72 20.66
N SER A 216 12.50 18.07 20.04
CA SER A 216 13.41 17.21 20.81
C SER A 216 14.26 18.04 21.76
N SER A 217 14.35 17.58 23.01
CA SER A 217 15.13 18.23 24.07
C SER A 217 16.64 17.93 24.01
N GLY A 218 17.08 17.00 23.15
CA GLY A 218 18.51 16.73 22.91
C GLY A 218 18.83 15.30 22.49
N THR A 219 20.12 14.95 22.54
CA THR A 219 20.65 13.65 22.05
C THR A 219 21.11 12.70 23.16
N THR A 220 20.97 13.11 24.42
CA THR A 220 21.28 12.29 25.60
C THR A 220 20.17 11.28 25.84
N VAL A 221 20.49 10.14 26.48
CA VAL A 221 19.49 9.10 26.77
C VAL A 221 18.37 9.66 27.66
N ALA A 222 18.71 10.50 28.65
CA ALA A 222 17.72 11.14 29.52
C ALA A 222 16.78 12.09 28.76
N ALA A 223 17.31 12.90 27.83
CA ALA A 223 16.49 13.78 26.99
C ALA A 223 15.52 12.99 26.10
N ILE A 224 16.00 11.90 25.49
CA ILE A 224 15.17 11.03 24.65
C ILE A 224 14.04 10.38 25.46
N ILE A 225 14.33 9.89 26.68
CA ILE A 225 13.30 9.32 27.56
C ILE A 225 12.26 10.38 27.96
N ALA A 226 12.69 11.60 28.26
CA ALA A 226 11.78 12.70 28.57
C ALA A 226 10.89 13.06 27.36
N ASP A 227 11.45 13.11 26.16
CA ASP A 227 10.74 13.37 24.91
C ASP A 227 9.69 12.27 24.63
N PHE A 228 10.04 10.99 24.82
CA PHE A 228 9.08 9.88 24.72
C PHE A 228 7.98 9.96 25.78
N GLY A 229 8.33 10.32 27.02
CA GLY A 229 7.36 10.56 28.08
C GLY A 229 6.36 11.66 27.72
N ALA A 230 6.84 12.77 27.14
CA ALA A 230 5.99 13.85 26.66
C ALA A 230 5.09 13.41 25.49
N LEU A 231 5.61 12.58 24.57
CA LEU A 231 4.84 12.02 23.47
C LEU A 231 3.69 11.13 23.96
N PHE A 232 3.94 10.22 24.90
CA PHE A 232 2.88 9.38 25.47
C PHE A 232 1.91 10.17 26.34
N ALA A 233 2.39 11.19 27.07
CA ALA A 233 1.52 12.09 27.83
C ALA A 233 0.56 12.86 26.91
N ALA A 234 1.01 13.30 25.73
CA ALA A 234 0.15 13.95 24.74
C ALA A 234 -0.96 13.02 24.18
N LEU A 235 -0.81 11.69 24.32
CA LEU A 235 -1.78 10.68 23.90
C LEU A 235 -2.61 10.13 25.06
N SER A 236 -2.48 10.69 26.27
CA SER A 236 -3.07 10.14 27.51
C SER A 236 -4.60 10.12 27.54
N ASP A 237 -5.26 10.94 26.73
CA ASP A 237 -6.72 10.96 26.59
C ASP A 237 -7.26 9.78 25.75
N ILE A 238 -6.37 8.95 25.16
CA ILE A 238 -6.72 7.85 24.26
C ILE A 238 -6.27 6.52 24.89
N ASN A 239 -7.11 5.49 24.79
CA ASN A 239 -6.74 4.13 25.18
C ASN A 239 -5.73 3.53 24.18
N LEU A 240 -4.46 3.50 24.57
CA LEU A 240 -3.35 2.95 23.78
C LEU A 240 -3.27 1.42 23.93
N ILE A 241 -4.06 0.70 23.12
CA ILE A 241 -4.06 -0.78 23.15
C ILE A 241 -2.84 -1.37 22.44
N ALA A 242 -2.49 -0.85 21.26
CA ALA A 242 -1.33 -1.29 20.47
C ALA A 242 -0.74 -0.13 19.65
N PRO A 243 0.01 0.79 20.30
CA PRO A 243 0.64 1.90 19.61
C PRO A 243 1.74 1.41 18.66
N THR A 244 1.73 1.90 17.42
CA THR A 244 2.80 1.69 16.46
C THR A 244 3.64 2.95 16.33
N LEU A 245 4.95 2.85 16.59
CA LEU A 245 5.88 3.97 16.45
C LEU A 245 6.46 4.00 15.01
N ILE A 246 6.30 5.13 14.33
CA ILE A 246 6.82 5.33 12.98
C ILE A 246 8.03 6.27 13.07
N MET A 247 9.19 5.83 12.56
CA MET A 247 10.40 6.63 12.56
C MET A 247 11.26 6.36 11.33
N ALA A 248 12.16 7.29 11.01
CA ALA A 248 13.16 7.07 9.97
C ALA A 248 14.14 5.94 10.39
N PRO A 249 14.59 5.09 9.45
CA PRO A 249 15.53 4.01 9.76
C PRO A 249 16.83 4.47 10.44
N LYS A 250 17.33 5.67 10.06
CA LYS A 250 18.51 6.27 10.69
C LYS A 250 18.29 6.56 12.17
N THR A 251 17.10 7.05 12.54
CA THR A 251 16.72 7.32 13.93
C THR A 251 16.59 6.02 14.71
N ALA A 252 15.98 4.98 14.12
CA ALA A 252 15.86 3.66 14.74
C ALA A 252 17.24 3.05 15.07
N ILE A 253 18.17 3.09 14.10
CA ILE A 253 19.54 2.61 14.30
C ILE A 253 20.26 3.45 15.36
N ALA A 254 20.10 4.78 15.34
CA ALA A 254 20.70 5.66 16.32
C ALA A 254 20.21 5.33 17.75
N LEU A 255 18.92 5.05 17.93
CA LEU A 255 18.34 4.63 19.21
C LEU A 255 18.86 3.26 19.65
N ALA A 256 18.90 2.28 18.74
CA ALA A 256 19.41 0.94 19.02
C ALA A 256 20.90 0.90 19.41
N LEU A 257 21.69 1.86 18.90
CA LEU A 257 23.11 1.98 19.24
C LEU A 257 23.37 2.75 20.55
N LYS A 258 22.38 3.44 21.12
CA LYS A 258 22.56 4.13 22.40
C LYS A 258 22.82 3.11 23.51
N ARG A 259 23.60 3.54 24.50
CA ARG A 259 23.90 2.78 25.70
C ARG A 259 23.56 3.62 26.92
N ASP A 260 23.00 2.98 27.94
CA ASP A 260 22.80 3.59 29.24
C ASP A 260 24.14 3.70 30.01
N SER A 261 24.11 4.28 31.20
CA SER A 261 25.27 4.41 32.07
C SER A 261 25.83 3.07 32.58
N ALA A 262 25.10 1.97 32.42
CA ALA A 262 25.50 0.62 32.77
C ALA A 262 25.99 -0.21 31.56
N GLY A 263 26.00 0.36 30.35
CA GLY A 263 26.38 -0.31 29.10
C GLY A 263 25.29 -1.17 28.45
N GLY A 264 24.07 -1.17 29.01
CA GLY A 264 22.90 -1.86 28.46
C GLY A 264 22.23 -1.06 27.33
N PRO A 265 21.46 -1.73 26.44
CA PRO A 265 20.60 -1.03 25.49
C PRO A 265 19.40 -0.40 26.23
N PRO A 266 19.22 0.93 26.17
CA PRO A 266 18.12 1.62 26.86
C PRO A 266 16.77 1.46 26.16
N PHE A 267 16.79 1.06 24.88
CA PHE A 267 15.59 0.86 24.05
C PHE A 267 15.67 -0.55 23.43
N PRO A 268 14.52 -1.25 23.28
CA PRO A 268 14.47 -2.58 22.67
C PRO A 268 14.81 -2.57 21.18
#